data_AF-A0A177C833-F1
#
_entry.id   AF-A0A177C833-F1
#
_cell.length_a   1.000
_cell.length_b   1.000
_cell.length_c   1.000
_cell.angle_alpha   90.00
_cell.angle_beta   90.00
_cell.angle_gamma   90.00
#
_symmetry.space_group_name_H-M   'P 1'
#
loop_
_entity.id
_entity.type
_entity.pdbx_description
1 polymer ?
#
loop_
_entity_poly.entity_id
_entity_poly.type
_entity_poly.pdbx_seq_one_letter_code
_entity_poly.pdbx_strand_id
1 'polypeptide(L)'
;MNQPHDVEIILSHDRKYPFHASTLARSSVFFASMLTETSAARLSTKAKNAGVTKRWLIELIEMPSAQYPAGQLELIELNSNGGRADGWAGRVLNENGRVPTKIFKYWERVLYAFYGTEIRIADDDMGAALVDCIGLIEVAEYLGCVNLIGKPVEVALLKHGQVLFRSIQANPQGWANMSFRIRSELIFRESIIHLAGNWNTWKRNRTTLQGLTKTPEARRLAEKYHRRLLERSRALENKLASHYPPKIAAPKEDLPVKREEYAKDILIWMALCWFRQWLAHKIIANKGYNADDGGFSLYEAIGAGGDAYMDKAVLSQFHAMFPITKKALNVIENHVCEIKELMQSWVVKSGLLKSNCQLNIEQFPVSYITCTEFERADFPWLEDEQPAPPVRKGKRPGGNDIAQRNLEAAKRHQQHQEVNFGEEDGVIDEEDEEEEPMRAPKRGRIQQ
;
A
#
# COMPACT_ATOMS: atom_id res chain seq x y z
N MET A 1 34.44 22.75 2.57
CA MET A 1 33.21 23.34 1.99
C MET A 1 32.75 24.40 2.97
N ASN A 2 33.21 25.64 2.81
CA ASN A 2 33.12 26.64 3.89
C ASN A 2 32.08 27.71 3.55
N GLN A 3 30.86 27.28 3.24
CA GLN A 3 29.70 28.17 3.32
C GLN A 3 29.32 28.30 4.80
N PRO A 4 29.15 29.52 5.33
CA PRO A 4 28.68 29.69 6.70
C PRO A 4 27.24 29.22 6.84
N HIS A 5 26.85 28.86 8.06
CA HIS A 5 25.46 28.54 8.37
C HIS A 5 24.59 29.81 8.27
N ASP A 6 23.50 29.72 7.51
CA ASP A 6 22.57 30.80 7.21
C ASP A 6 21.17 30.57 7.79
N VAL A 7 20.90 29.38 8.34
CA VAL A 7 19.70 29.05 9.11
C VAL A 7 20.08 28.68 10.55
N GLU A 8 19.29 29.16 11.51
CA GLU A 8 19.29 28.61 12.88
C GLU A 8 17.92 28.02 13.20
N ILE A 9 17.89 26.79 13.72
CA ILE A 9 16.68 26.13 14.20
C ILE A 9 16.75 26.03 15.74
N ILE A 10 15.75 26.56 16.43
CA ILE A 10 15.61 26.53 17.88
C ILE A 10 14.45 25.61 18.26
N LEU A 11 14.75 24.53 19.00
CA LEU A 11 13.74 23.59 19.49
C LEU A 11 13.41 23.78 20.98
N SER A 12 14.39 24.23 21.76
CA SER A 12 14.28 24.54 23.19
C SER A 12 15.34 25.56 23.58
N HIS A 13 15.40 25.97 24.86
CA HIS A 13 16.40 26.92 25.35
C HIS A 13 17.84 26.50 24.99
N ASP A 14 18.15 25.23 25.19
CA ASP A 14 19.50 24.66 25.08
C ASP A 14 19.75 23.96 23.73
N ARG A 15 18.72 23.89 22.87
CA ARG A 15 18.74 23.20 21.57
C ARG A 15 18.63 24.18 20.41
N LYS A 16 19.78 24.71 20.01
CA LYS A 16 19.95 25.67 18.91
C LYS A 16 20.93 25.09 17.89
N TYR A 17 20.45 24.79 16.69
CA TYR A 17 21.20 24.04 15.68
C TYR A 17 21.45 24.91 14.43
N PRO A 18 22.71 25.18 14.06
CA PRO A 18 23.06 25.94 12.87
C PRO A 18 23.10 25.04 11.62
N PHE A 19 22.46 25.47 10.54
CA PHE A 19 22.27 24.70 9.30
C PHE A 19 22.43 25.55 8.04
N HIS A 20 22.47 24.88 6.88
CA HIS A 20 22.54 25.49 5.55
C HIS A 20 21.19 25.39 4.84
N ALA A 21 20.63 26.52 4.42
CA ALA A 21 19.34 26.59 3.72
C ALA A 21 19.30 25.71 2.47
N SER A 22 20.40 25.71 1.71
CA SER A 22 20.57 24.91 0.49
C SER A 22 20.54 23.39 0.69
N THR A 23 20.80 22.90 1.92
CA THR A 23 20.65 21.49 2.29
C THR A 23 19.26 21.20 2.85
N LEU A 24 18.74 22.06 3.74
CA LEU A 24 17.38 21.90 4.28
C LEU A 24 16.33 21.90 3.16
N ALA A 25 16.36 22.89 2.27
CA ALA A 25 15.42 23.03 1.15
C ALA A 25 15.59 21.94 0.06
N ARG A 26 16.74 21.27 -0.01
CA ARG A 26 16.96 20.14 -0.94
C ARG A 26 16.37 18.83 -0.40
N SER A 27 16.31 18.67 0.92
CA SER A 27 15.95 17.41 1.58
C SER A 27 14.59 17.40 2.27
N SER A 28 13.88 18.54 2.30
CA SER A 28 12.58 18.70 2.95
C SER A 28 11.69 19.64 2.13
N VAL A 29 10.47 19.18 1.81
CA VAL A 29 9.46 20.00 1.12
C VAL A 29 9.00 21.18 1.98
N PHE A 30 8.92 20.98 3.31
CA PHE A 30 8.60 22.03 4.27
C PHE A 30 9.65 23.16 4.27
N PHE A 31 10.95 22.81 4.35
CA PHE A 31 11.99 23.84 4.28
C PHE A 31 12.13 24.45 2.87
N ALA A 32 11.79 23.72 1.81
CA ALA A 32 11.79 24.24 0.44
C ALA A 32 10.77 25.36 0.21
N SER A 33 9.60 25.32 0.84
CA SER A 33 8.59 26.39 0.74
C SER A 33 8.89 27.56 1.67
N MET A 34 9.52 27.30 2.83
CA MET A 34 9.82 28.31 3.85
C MET A 34 11.09 29.13 3.57
N LEU A 35 12.16 28.51 3.07
CA LEU A 35 13.48 29.12 2.90
C LEU A 35 13.64 29.74 1.51
N THR A 36 12.99 30.88 1.28
CA THR A 36 13.01 31.62 0.01
C THR A 36 13.78 32.93 0.13
N GLU A 37 14.29 33.46 -0.99
CA GLU A 37 14.95 34.78 -1.01
C GLU A 37 14.02 35.94 -0.61
N THR A 38 12.70 35.74 -0.73
CA THR A 38 11.67 36.66 -0.23
C THR A 38 11.50 36.62 1.29
N SER A 39 11.73 35.47 1.94
CA SER A 39 11.67 35.33 3.40
C SER A 39 13.01 35.56 4.10
N ALA A 40 14.06 35.88 3.34
CA ALA A 40 15.43 36.00 3.82
C ALA A 40 15.74 37.38 4.41
N ALA A 41 16.36 37.41 5.59
CA ALA A 41 16.77 38.64 6.25
C ALA A 41 17.76 39.47 5.43
N ARG A 42 17.46 40.76 5.27
CA ARG A 42 18.33 41.74 4.59
C ARG A 42 19.38 42.29 5.55
N LEU A 43 20.40 41.46 5.82
CA LEU A 43 21.51 41.79 6.71
C LEU A 43 22.29 43.04 6.24
N SER A 44 22.48 43.98 7.16
CA SER A 44 23.24 45.22 6.95
C SER A 44 24.75 44.94 6.78
N THR A 45 25.48 45.89 6.18
CA THR A 45 26.94 45.82 6.06
C THR A 45 27.61 45.74 7.43
N LYS A 46 27.06 46.40 8.46
CA LYS A 46 27.56 46.32 9.84
C LYS A 46 27.41 44.91 10.42
N ALA A 47 26.27 44.25 10.19
CA ALA A 47 26.02 42.87 10.64
C ALA A 47 26.96 41.87 9.94
N LYS A 48 27.14 42.01 8.61
CA LYS A 48 28.06 41.18 7.82
C LYS A 48 29.51 41.33 8.31
N ASN A 49 29.96 42.56 8.57
CA ASN A 49 31.29 42.83 9.12
C ASN A 49 31.47 42.31 10.56
N ALA A 50 30.38 42.12 11.31
CA ALA A 50 30.37 41.49 12.63
C ALA A 50 30.27 39.95 12.57
N GLY A 51 30.37 39.33 11.38
CA GLY A 51 30.30 37.88 11.20
C GLY A 51 28.90 37.28 11.29
N VAL A 52 27.84 38.10 11.28
CA VAL A 52 26.46 37.59 11.31
C VAL A 52 26.08 37.05 9.93
N THR A 53 25.84 35.74 9.87
CA THR A 53 25.52 35.01 8.62
C THR A 53 24.09 34.48 8.58
N LYS A 54 23.37 34.49 9.71
CA LYS A 54 21.98 34.04 9.85
C LYS A 54 21.03 34.89 8.99
N ARG A 55 20.41 34.27 8.00
CA ARG A 55 19.38 34.87 7.12
C ARG A 55 17.97 34.39 7.45
N TRP A 56 17.82 33.24 8.09
CA TRP A 56 16.55 32.69 8.57
C TRP A 56 16.70 32.17 10.01
N LEU A 57 15.65 32.34 10.81
CA LEU A 57 15.53 31.80 12.17
C LEU A 57 14.21 31.05 12.27
N ILE A 58 14.24 29.79 12.70
CA ILE A 58 13.05 28.94 12.82
C ILE A 58 12.93 28.48 14.27
N GLU A 59 11.74 28.58 14.86
CA GLU A 59 11.49 28.26 16.27
C GLU A 59 10.34 27.25 16.41
N LEU A 60 10.46 26.30 17.34
CA LEU A 60 9.37 25.39 17.72
C LEU A 60 8.34 26.13 18.58
N ILE A 61 7.32 26.69 17.94
CA ILE A 61 6.27 27.49 18.61
C ILE A 61 5.27 26.65 19.40
N GLU A 62 4.96 25.42 18.96
CA GLU A 62 4.08 24.48 19.67
C GLU A 62 4.79 23.15 19.92
N MET A 63 4.67 22.64 21.14
CA MET A 63 5.11 21.29 21.52
C MET A 63 4.15 20.21 20.95
N PRO A 64 4.61 18.95 20.80
CA PRO A 64 3.76 17.85 20.38
C PRO A 64 2.41 17.77 21.10
N SER A 65 1.35 17.78 20.30
CA SER A 65 -0.04 17.69 20.75
C SER A 65 -0.79 16.64 19.94
N ALA A 66 -2.01 16.29 20.34
CA ALA A 66 -2.85 15.34 19.58
C ALA A 66 -3.24 15.87 18.18
N GLN A 67 -3.10 17.17 17.96
CA GLN A 67 -3.35 17.85 16.69
C GLN A 67 -2.07 18.00 15.86
N TYR A 68 -0.91 18.19 16.53
CA TYR A 68 0.40 18.35 15.89
C TYR A 68 1.42 17.37 16.50
N PRO A 69 1.52 16.11 16.02
CA PRO A 69 2.36 15.08 16.63
C PRO A 69 3.87 15.38 16.67
N ALA A 70 4.38 16.20 15.74
CA ALA A 70 5.76 16.66 15.71
C ALA A 70 6.01 17.97 16.51
N GLY A 71 4.93 18.63 16.95
CA GLY A 71 4.92 20.08 17.26
C GLY A 71 4.77 20.93 15.99
N GLN A 72 5.05 22.23 16.10
CA GLN A 72 5.06 23.17 14.97
C GLN A 72 6.33 24.05 14.97
N LEU A 73 7.00 24.13 13.82
CA LEU A 73 8.02 25.12 13.51
C LEU A 73 7.41 26.34 12.80
N GLU A 74 7.82 27.55 13.19
CA GLU A 74 7.49 28.80 12.51
C GLU A 74 8.76 29.56 12.12
N LEU A 75 8.72 30.29 11.00
CA LEU A 75 9.80 31.19 10.59
C LEU A 75 9.65 32.54 11.32
N ILE A 76 10.65 32.88 12.13
CA ILE A 76 10.70 34.14 12.87
C ILE A 76 11.35 35.22 12.01
N GLU A 77 10.68 36.36 11.87
CA GLU A 77 11.24 37.52 11.17
C GLU A 77 12.50 38.06 11.86
N LEU A 78 13.52 38.36 11.05
CA LEU A 78 14.80 38.88 11.52
C LEU A 78 15.02 40.32 11.04
N ASN A 79 15.51 41.16 11.95
CA ASN A 79 15.91 42.53 11.66
C ASN A 79 17.25 42.59 10.90
N SER A 80 17.62 43.76 10.38
CA SER A 80 18.86 43.98 9.59
C SER A 80 20.19 43.78 10.36
N ASN A 81 20.13 43.47 11.66
CA ASN A 81 21.28 43.07 12.47
C ASN A 81 21.33 41.56 12.76
N GLY A 82 20.35 40.78 12.26
CA GLY A 82 20.25 39.32 12.48
C GLY A 82 19.71 38.92 13.85
N GLY A 83 19.14 39.85 14.61
CA GLY A 83 18.29 39.54 15.76
C GLY A 83 16.81 39.44 15.34
N ARG A 84 15.94 38.97 16.24
CA ARG A 84 14.49 38.90 15.99
C ARG A 84 13.90 40.29 15.73
N ALA A 85 12.87 40.37 14.89
CA ALA A 85 12.11 41.61 14.65
C ALA A 85 11.02 41.85 15.72
N ASP A 86 10.51 40.78 16.33
CA ASP A 86 9.42 40.80 17.34
C ASP A 86 9.79 41.48 18.68
N GLY A 87 11.09 41.64 18.97
CA GLY A 87 11.59 42.14 20.26
C GLY A 87 11.37 41.19 21.45
N TRP A 88 10.86 39.98 21.21
CA TRP A 88 10.63 38.97 22.24
C TRP A 88 11.86 38.09 22.44
N ALA A 89 11.98 37.47 23.61
CA ALA A 89 13.08 36.55 23.94
C ALA A 89 12.91 35.14 23.32
N GLY A 90 11.94 34.95 22.42
CA GLY A 90 11.46 33.64 21.99
C GLY A 90 10.55 32.95 23.01
N ARG A 91 9.88 31.86 22.60
CA ARG A 91 9.07 31.03 23.49
C ARG A 91 9.98 30.03 24.17
N VAL A 92 10.60 30.43 25.28
CA VAL A 92 11.58 29.61 26.01
C VAL A 92 10.94 28.33 26.58
N LEU A 93 10.90 27.29 25.77
CA LEU A 93 10.49 25.94 26.14
C LEU A 93 11.57 25.34 27.06
N ASN A 94 11.33 25.44 28.36
CA ASN A 94 12.22 24.94 29.41
C ASN A 94 12.04 23.42 29.59
N GLU A 95 13.11 22.64 29.37
CA GLU A 95 13.10 21.19 29.59
C GLU A 95 13.07 20.81 31.09
N ASN A 96 13.48 21.73 31.99
CA ASN A 96 13.73 21.46 33.42
C ASN A 96 12.48 21.38 34.30
N GLY A 97 11.44 20.66 33.86
CA GLY A 97 10.20 20.48 34.64
C GLY A 97 9.14 19.58 34.02
N ARG A 98 9.38 18.99 32.84
CA ARG A 98 8.53 17.96 32.23
C ARG A 98 9.41 16.81 31.76
N VAL A 99 8.86 15.59 31.71
CA VAL A 99 9.59 14.40 31.26
C VAL A 99 10.27 14.69 29.91
N PRO A 100 11.59 14.48 29.76
CA PRO A 100 12.31 14.82 28.53
C PRO A 100 11.71 14.09 27.32
N THR A 101 10.96 14.84 26.51
CA THR A 101 10.26 14.27 25.35
C THR A 101 11.29 13.85 24.31
N LYS A 102 11.30 12.55 23.96
CA LYS A 102 12.24 12.00 22.96
C LYS A 102 12.18 12.73 21.62
N ILE A 103 11.08 13.46 21.34
CA ILE A 103 10.86 14.27 20.13
C ILE A 103 12.06 15.15 19.74
N PHE A 104 12.74 15.79 20.70
CA PHE A 104 13.89 16.62 20.39
C PHE A 104 15.06 15.82 19.79
N LYS A 105 15.23 14.57 20.23
CA LYS A 105 16.21 13.64 19.66
C LYS A 105 15.77 13.12 18.28
N TYR A 106 14.47 13.04 18.01
CA TYR A 106 13.94 12.67 16.69
C TYR A 106 14.13 13.81 15.68
N TRP A 107 13.80 15.05 16.06
CA TRP A 107 14.14 16.25 15.32
C TRP A 107 15.64 16.32 15.01
N GLU A 108 16.49 16.19 16.02
CA GLU A 108 17.95 16.20 15.86
C GLU A 108 18.44 15.12 14.88
N ARG A 109 17.97 13.87 15.02
CA ARG A 109 18.30 12.76 14.09
C ARG A 109 17.85 13.04 12.65
N VAL A 110 16.63 13.52 12.42
CA VAL A 110 16.12 13.80 11.05
C VAL A 110 16.85 14.99 10.42
N LEU A 111 17.09 16.06 11.19
CA LEU A 111 17.79 17.25 10.70
C LEU A 111 19.26 16.94 10.34
N TYR A 112 19.97 16.13 11.15
CA TYR A 112 21.33 15.70 10.82
C TYR A 112 21.40 14.61 9.73
N ALA A 113 20.33 13.85 9.50
CA ALA A 113 20.26 12.91 8.38
C ALA A 113 20.30 13.61 7.00
N PHE A 114 19.84 14.88 6.91
CA PHE A 114 20.05 15.72 5.71
C PHE A 114 21.53 15.98 5.37
N TYR A 115 22.43 15.76 6.33
CA TYR A 115 23.89 15.88 6.19
C TYR A 115 24.58 14.51 6.13
N GLY A 116 23.82 13.43 5.91
CA GLY A 116 24.35 12.07 5.82
C GLY A 116 24.64 11.39 7.16
N THR A 117 24.14 11.93 8.28
CA THR A 117 24.25 11.26 9.59
C THR A 117 23.31 10.06 9.68
N GLU A 118 23.81 8.94 10.19
CA GLU A 118 23.02 7.71 10.35
C GLU A 118 21.84 7.90 11.32
N ILE A 119 20.64 7.50 10.89
CA ILE A 119 19.43 7.51 11.71
C ILE A 119 19.48 6.32 12.68
N ARG A 120 20.02 6.57 13.88
CA ARG A 120 20.03 5.60 14.97
C ARG A 120 18.64 5.42 15.57
N ILE A 121 18.24 4.17 15.74
CA ILE A 121 16.98 3.70 16.34
C ILE A 121 17.37 2.72 17.44
N ALA A 122 16.59 2.66 18.52
CA ALA A 122 16.81 1.68 19.59
C ALA A 122 16.71 0.24 19.07
N ASP A 123 17.56 -0.65 19.57
CA ASP A 123 17.66 -2.06 19.16
C ASP A 123 17.64 -3.05 20.35
N ASP A 124 17.35 -2.55 21.55
CA ASP A 124 17.24 -3.29 22.81
C ASP A 124 15.92 -4.06 22.94
N ASP A 125 14.80 -3.41 22.66
CA ASP A 125 13.46 -4.00 22.65
C ASP A 125 12.62 -3.49 21.47
N MET A 126 11.71 -4.32 20.98
CA MET A 126 10.83 -3.98 19.87
C MET A 126 9.87 -2.82 20.22
N GLY A 127 9.43 -2.70 21.46
CA GLY A 127 8.62 -1.58 21.93
C GLY A 127 9.42 -0.28 21.98
N ALA A 128 10.66 -0.33 22.47
CA ALA A 128 11.59 0.81 22.46
C ALA A 128 11.92 1.27 21.03
N ALA A 129 12.19 0.32 20.13
CA ALA A 129 12.40 0.55 18.70
C ALA A 129 11.17 1.18 18.04
N LEU A 130 9.97 0.63 18.28
CA LEU A 130 8.72 1.12 17.70
C LEU A 130 8.37 2.55 18.14
N VAL A 131 8.64 2.91 19.41
CA VAL A 131 8.47 4.29 19.89
C VAL A 131 9.43 5.24 19.17
N ASP A 132 10.69 4.84 18.95
CA ASP A 132 11.66 5.62 18.18
C ASP A 132 11.27 5.72 16.69
N CYS A 133 10.79 4.63 16.08
CA CYS A 133 10.28 4.63 14.71
C CYS A 133 9.08 5.56 14.52
N ILE A 134 8.06 5.49 15.39
CA ILE A 134 6.88 6.37 15.31
C ILE A 134 7.30 7.84 15.41
N GLY A 135 8.10 8.20 16.41
CA GLY A 135 8.51 9.58 16.61
C GLY A 135 9.39 10.14 15.49
N LEU A 136 10.18 9.29 14.81
CA LEU A 136 10.88 9.65 13.58
C LEU A 136 9.93 9.86 12.39
N ILE A 137 8.88 9.02 12.25
CA ILE A 137 7.87 9.16 11.19
C ILE A 137 7.09 10.47 11.35
N GLU A 138 6.62 10.82 12.55
CA GLU A 138 5.85 12.06 12.76
C GLU A 138 6.66 13.31 12.35
N VAL A 139 7.95 13.38 12.71
CA VAL A 139 8.86 14.47 12.33
C VAL A 139 9.13 14.48 10.82
N ALA A 140 9.37 13.31 10.21
CA ALA A 140 9.67 13.21 8.80
C ALA A 140 8.46 13.45 7.89
N GLU A 141 7.24 13.17 8.35
CA GLU A 141 6.01 13.57 7.66
C GLU A 141 5.79 15.09 7.74
N TYR A 142 5.95 15.69 8.92
CA TYR A 142 5.86 17.14 9.09
C TYR A 142 6.86 17.88 8.18
N LEU A 143 8.09 17.37 8.05
CA LEU A 143 9.11 17.92 7.15
C LEU A 143 8.95 17.51 5.68
N GLY A 144 8.03 16.61 5.34
CA GLY A 144 7.87 16.09 3.98
C GLY A 144 9.12 15.37 3.44
N CYS A 145 9.80 14.59 4.27
CA CYS A 145 11.07 13.93 3.96
C CYS A 145 11.10 12.41 4.26
N VAL A 146 9.95 11.75 4.41
CA VAL A 146 9.81 10.34 4.84
C VAL A 146 10.70 9.35 4.08
N ASN A 147 10.97 9.59 2.79
CA ASN A 147 11.85 8.74 1.96
C ASN A 147 13.29 8.59 2.53
N LEU A 148 13.78 9.58 3.29
CA LEU A 148 15.07 9.52 4.00
C LEU A 148 15.05 8.54 5.18
N ILE A 149 13.87 8.36 5.77
CA ILE A 149 13.62 7.78 7.09
C ILE A 149 13.11 6.33 6.98
N GLY A 150 12.42 6.00 5.88
CA GLY A 150 11.69 4.74 5.73
C GLY A 150 12.57 3.50 5.70
N LYS A 151 13.70 3.51 4.97
CA LYS A 151 14.60 2.34 4.91
C LYS A 151 15.33 2.08 6.24
N PRO A 152 15.88 3.09 6.95
CA PRO A 152 16.39 2.92 8.31
C PRO A 152 15.35 2.35 9.29
N VAL A 153 14.10 2.85 9.25
CA VAL A 153 13.00 2.32 10.08
C VAL A 153 12.67 0.87 9.74
N GLU A 154 12.54 0.52 8.46
CA GLU A 154 12.30 -0.87 8.04
C GLU A 154 13.41 -1.80 8.50
N VAL A 155 14.68 -1.42 8.33
CA VAL A 155 15.84 -2.21 8.75
C VAL A 155 15.88 -2.39 10.26
N ALA A 156 15.61 -1.34 11.04
CA ALA A 156 15.56 -1.44 12.51
C ALA A 156 14.46 -2.41 12.97
N LEU A 157 13.26 -2.32 12.39
CA LEU A 157 12.15 -3.21 12.71
C LEU A 157 12.43 -4.67 12.34
N LEU A 158 13.02 -4.92 11.15
CA LEU A 158 13.33 -6.27 10.68
C LEU A 158 14.37 -7.00 11.54
N LYS A 159 15.25 -6.29 12.28
CA LYS A 159 16.19 -6.90 13.25
C LYS A 159 15.47 -7.75 14.30
N HIS A 160 14.24 -7.41 14.69
CA HIS A 160 13.47 -8.14 15.68
C HIS A 160 12.81 -9.44 15.14
N GLY A 161 12.93 -9.72 13.83
CA GLY A 161 12.55 -10.99 13.21
C GLY A 161 11.13 -11.45 13.54
N GLN A 162 11.00 -12.64 14.13
CA GLN A 162 9.69 -13.22 14.47
C GLN A 162 8.90 -12.42 15.53
N VAL A 163 9.55 -11.55 16.33
CA VAL A 163 8.82 -10.65 17.24
C VAL A 163 8.04 -9.60 16.45
N LEU A 164 8.61 -9.08 15.35
CA LEU A 164 7.91 -8.20 14.41
C LEU A 164 6.73 -8.92 13.77
N PHE A 165 6.92 -10.10 13.20
CA PHE A 165 5.83 -10.81 12.49
C PHE A 165 4.68 -11.19 13.42
N ARG A 166 4.93 -11.53 14.68
CA ARG A 166 3.87 -11.71 15.70
C ARG A 166 3.15 -10.41 16.05
N SER A 167 3.85 -9.28 16.06
CA SER A 167 3.22 -7.96 16.26
C SER A 167 2.33 -7.58 15.07
N ILE A 168 2.76 -7.91 13.85
CA ILE A 168 1.95 -7.76 12.63
C ILE A 168 0.70 -8.66 12.70
N GLN A 169 0.85 -9.94 13.03
CA GLN A 169 -0.28 -10.88 13.25
C GLN A 169 -1.31 -10.34 14.25
N ALA A 170 -0.86 -9.69 15.34
CA ALA A 170 -1.71 -9.18 16.40
C ALA A 170 -2.42 -7.84 16.09
N ASN A 171 -1.79 -6.96 15.31
CA ASN A 171 -2.30 -5.62 14.99
C ASN A 171 -2.11 -5.25 13.50
N PRO A 172 -2.61 -6.06 12.55
CA PRO A 172 -2.20 -5.91 11.16
C PRO A 172 -2.71 -4.61 10.52
N GLN A 173 -3.82 -4.04 10.99
CA GLN A 173 -4.24 -2.69 10.60
C GLN A 173 -3.23 -1.59 11.01
N GLY A 174 -2.61 -1.70 12.19
CA GLY A 174 -1.63 -0.72 12.66
C GLY A 174 -0.35 -0.78 11.86
N TRP A 175 0.10 -2.01 11.58
CA TRP A 175 1.29 -2.26 10.75
C TRP A 175 1.07 -1.94 9.27
N ALA A 176 -0.11 -2.18 8.71
CA ALA A 176 -0.47 -1.74 7.36
C ALA A 176 -0.41 -0.21 7.22
N ASN A 177 -1.02 0.53 8.17
CA ASN A 177 -0.96 1.98 8.19
C ASN A 177 0.48 2.50 8.31
N MET A 178 1.28 1.95 9.24
CA MET A 178 2.66 2.41 9.46
C MET A 178 3.58 2.07 8.28
N SER A 179 3.45 0.88 7.70
CA SER A 179 4.24 0.47 6.53
C SER A 179 3.87 1.24 5.27
N PHE A 180 2.61 1.65 5.11
CA PHE A 180 2.17 2.57 4.05
C PHE A 180 2.85 3.94 4.17
N ARG A 181 2.91 4.53 5.38
CA ARG A 181 3.61 5.81 5.64
C ARG A 181 5.07 5.74 5.17
N ILE A 182 5.79 4.68 5.53
CA ILE A 182 7.22 4.50 5.21
C ILE A 182 7.51 3.78 3.87
N ARG A 183 6.49 3.45 3.07
CA ARG A 183 6.59 2.69 1.81
C ARG A 183 7.31 1.32 1.92
N SER A 184 7.14 0.62 3.05
CA SER A 184 7.76 -0.70 3.28
C SER A 184 6.99 -1.82 2.59
N GLU A 185 7.51 -2.32 1.46
CA GLU A 185 6.91 -3.42 0.70
C GLU A 185 6.69 -4.68 1.57
N LEU A 186 7.66 -5.05 2.40
CA LEU A 186 7.62 -6.30 3.18
C LEU A 186 6.58 -6.25 4.29
N ILE A 187 6.61 -5.21 5.13
CA ILE A 187 5.70 -5.08 6.29
C ILE A 187 4.26 -4.85 5.81
N PHE A 188 4.07 -4.11 4.72
CA PHE A 188 2.74 -3.90 4.14
C PHE A 188 2.16 -5.20 3.59
N ARG A 189 2.93 -5.95 2.78
CA ARG A 189 2.52 -7.27 2.27
C ARG A 189 2.08 -8.21 3.39
N GLU A 190 2.91 -8.36 4.41
CA GLU A 190 2.63 -9.22 5.57
C GLU A 190 1.30 -8.81 6.23
N SER A 191 1.11 -7.52 6.46
CA SER A 191 -0.11 -6.96 7.06
C SER A 191 -1.35 -7.27 6.21
N ILE A 192 -1.27 -7.16 4.87
CA ILE A 192 -2.37 -7.50 3.97
C ILE A 192 -2.67 -9.00 3.97
N ILE A 193 -1.68 -9.89 4.08
CA ILE A 193 -1.89 -11.34 4.19
C ILE A 193 -2.74 -11.66 5.44
N HIS A 194 -2.38 -11.12 6.61
CA HIS A 194 -3.14 -11.32 7.85
C HIS A 194 -4.53 -10.66 7.86
N LEU A 195 -4.70 -9.52 7.17
CA LEU A 195 -6.00 -8.87 7.00
C LEU A 195 -6.93 -9.66 6.07
N ALA A 196 -6.44 -10.09 4.91
CA ALA A 196 -7.23 -10.83 3.92
C ALA A 196 -7.64 -12.24 4.41
N GLY A 197 -6.71 -12.93 5.09
CA GLY A 197 -6.94 -14.27 5.64
C GLY A 197 -8.04 -14.33 6.69
N ASN A 198 -8.02 -13.40 7.65
CA ASN A 198 -8.97 -13.35 8.77
C ASN A 198 -10.04 -12.23 8.61
N TRP A 199 -10.33 -11.82 7.36
CA TRP A 199 -11.21 -10.68 7.10
C TRP A 199 -12.63 -10.87 7.66
N ASN A 200 -13.13 -12.10 7.72
CA ASN A 200 -14.44 -12.40 8.31
C ASN A 200 -14.52 -11.99 9.80
N THR A 201 -13.42 -12.09 10.54
CA THR A 201 -13.30 -11.53 11.89
C THR A 201 -13.04 -10.03 11.85
N TRP A 202 -12.05 -9.56 11.09
CA TRP A 202 -11.64 -8.15 11.08
C TRP A 202 -12.75 -7.19 10.65
N LYS A 203 -13.60 -7.56 9.68
CA LYS A 203 -14.74 -6.72 9.22
C LYS A 203 -15.84 -6.52 10.28
N ARG A 204 -15.84 -7.31 11.35
CA ARG A 204 -16.74 -7.15 12.51
C ARG A 204 -16.07 -6.37 13.65
N ASN A 205 -14.75 -6.22 13.64
CA ASN A 205 -13.99 -5.49 14.65
C ASN A 205 -13.97 -3.98 14.34
N ARG A 206 -14.73 -3.20 15.12
CA ARG A 206 -14.80 -1.73 14.98
C ARG A 206 -13.43 -1.06 15.06
N THR A 207 -12.54 -1.53 15.94
CA THR A 207 -11.18 -0.97 16.11
C THR A 207 -10.35 -1.19 14.85
N THR A 208 -10.47 -2.36 14.21
CA THR A 208 -9.77 -2.66 12.95
C THR A 208 -10.27 -1.77 11.80
N LEU A 209 -11.59 -1.61 11.66
CA LEU A 209 -12.17 -0.72 10.64
C LEU A 209 -11.79 0.76 10.87
N GLN A 210 -11.79 1.23 12.12
CA GLN A 210 -11.33 2.58 12.48
C GLN A 210 -9.83 2.77 12.22
N GLY A 211 -9.00 1.76 12.49
CA GLY A 211 -7.59 1.76 12.12
C GLY A 211 -7.40 1.92 10.61
N LEU A 212 -8.04 1.05 9.82
CA LEU A 212 -7.98 1.06 8.35
C LEU A 212 -8.60 2.32 7.70
N THR A 213 -9.35 3.13 8.43
CA THR A 213 -9.87 4.42 7.93
C THR A 213 -8.71 5.40 7.60
N LYS A 214 -7.54 5.25 8.26
CA LYS A 214 -6.33 6.04 7.95
C LYS A 214 -5.61 5.60 6.67
N THR A 215 -5.90 4.41 6.13
CA THR A 215 -5.27 3.90 4.91
C THR A 215 -6.31 3.11 4.11
N PRO A 216 -7.22 3.80 3.38
CA PRO A 216 -8.28 3.16 2.59
C PRO A 216 -7.76 2.13 1.58
N GLU A 217 -6.54 2.33 1.08
CA GLU A 217 -5.85 1.40 0.18
C GLU A 217 -5.56 0.04 0.82
N ALA A 218 -5.10 0.01 2.07
CA ALA A 218 -4.89 -1.24 2.79
C ALA A 218 -6.20 -2.03 2.95
N ARG A 219 -7.32 -1.31 3.15
CA ARG A 219 -8.66 -1.91 3.16
C ARG A 219 -9.08 -2.41 1.77
N ARG A 220 -8.91 -1.60 0.72
CA ARG A 220 -9.24 -1.97 -0.67
C ARG A 220 -8.53 -3.27 -1.09
N LEU A 221 -7.24 -3.39 -0.73
CA LEU A 221 -6.42 -4.56 -1.00
C LEU A 221 -6.80 -5.76 -0.13
N ALA A 222 -7.04 -5.57 1.17
CA ALA A 222 -7.53 -6.66 2.04
C ALA A 222 -8.86 -7.25 1.53
N GLU A 223 -9.80 -6.41 1.10
CA GLU A 223 -11.07 -6.83 0.49
C GLU A 223 -10.87 -7.51 -0.89
N LYS A 224 -9.94 -7.03 -1.73
CA LYS A 224 -9.53 -7.65 -3.01
C LYS A 224 -9.01 -9.07 -2.78
N TYR A 225 -8.04 -9.23 -1.88
CA TYR A 225 -7.40 -10.52 -1.63
C TYR A 225 -8.30 -11.49 -0.87
N HIS A 226 -9.10 -11.01 0.09
CA HIS A 226 -10.09 -11.85 0.76
C HIS A 226 -11.09 -12.45 -0.25
N ARG A 227 -11.57 -11.66 -1.23
CA ARG A 227 -12.47 -12.18 -2.28
C ARG A 227 -11.84 -13.31 -3.09
N ARG A 228 -10.57 -13.16 -3.49
CA ARG A 228 -9.78 -14.22 -4.17
C ARG A 228 -9.62 -15.48 -3.31
N LEU A 229 -9.45 -15.34 -1.99
CA LEU A 229 -9.45 -16.47 -1.06
C LEU A 229 -10.82 -17.16 -1.02
N LEU A 230 -11.92 -16.41 -0.87
CA LEU A 230 -13.28 -16.98 -0.88
C LEU A 230 -13.59 -17.73 -2.19
N GLU A 231 -13.14 -17.20 -3.33
CA GLU A 231 -13.29 -17.84 -4.65
C GLU A 231 -12.53 -19.17 -4.73
N ARG A 232 -11.26 -19.21 -4.28
CA ARG A 232 -10.47 -20.45 -4.19
C ARG A 232 -11.08 -21.45 -3.21
N SER A 233 -11.54 -21.00 -2.04
CA SER A 233 -12.16 -21.83 -1.00
C SER A 233 -13.49 -22.45 -1.46
N ARG A 234 -14.36 -21.65 -2.10
CA ARG A 234 -15.58 -22.14 -2.76
C ARG A 234 -15.26 -23.13 -3.88
N ALA A 235 -14.21 -22.89 -4.67
CA ALA A 235 -13.78 -23.82 -5.72
C ALA A 235 -13.29 -25.17 -5.15
N LEU A 236 -12.57 -25.16 -4.01
CA LEU A 236 -12.21 -26.37 -3.28
C LEU A 236 -13.46 -27.11 -2.77
N GLU A 237 -14.39 -26.44 -2.09
CA GLU A 237 -15.60 -27.10 -1.58
C GLU A 237 -16.46 -27.71 -2.70
N ASN A 238 -16.67 -26.97 -3.80
CA ASN A 238 -17.34 -27.49 -4.99
C ASN A 238 -16.62 -28.72 -5.55
N LYS A 239 -15.28 -28.73 -5.55
CA LYS A 239 -14.49 -29.89 -5.99
C LYS A 239 -14.64 -31.09 -5.03
N LEU A 240 -14.55 -30.87 -3.72
CA LEU A 240 -14.72 -31.91 -2.70
C LEU A 240 -16.11 -32.55 -2.78
N ALA A 241 -17.17 -31.74 -2.88
CA ALA A 241 -18.53 -32.22 -3.00
C ALA A 241 -18.79 -32.97 -4.32
N SER A 242 -18.28 -32.46 -5.44
CA SER A 242 -18.65 -32.94 -6.80
C SER A 242 -17.75 -34.05 -7.35
N HIS A 243 -16.60 -34.33 -6.73
CA HIS A 243 -15.68 -35.35 -7.23
C HIS A 243 -16.16 -36.78 -6.90
N TYR A 244 -15.69 -37.75 -7.69
CA TYR A 244 -16.04 -39.17 -7.63
C TYR A 244 -14.75 -40.00 -7.55
N PRO A 245 -14.68 -41.03 -6.70
CA PRO A 245 -13.53 -41.95 -6.66
C PRO A 245 -13.28 -42.66 -7.99
N PRO A 246 -12.02 -42.82 -8.44
CA PRO A 246 -11.69 -43.50 -9.70
C PRO A 246 -12.13 -44.97 -9.80
N LYS A 247 -12.50 -45.60 -8.68
CA LYS A 247 -12.96 -47.00 -8.60
C LYS A 247 -14.45 -47.17 -8.88
N ILE A 248 -15.23 -46.08 -8.95
CA ILE A 248 -16.62 -46.15 -9.40
C ILE A 248 -16.62 -46.44 -10.90
N ALA A 249 -17.34 -47.46 -11.34
CA ALA A 249 -17.42 -47.87 -12.72
C ALA A 249 -18.12 -46.80 -13.56
N ALA A 250 -17.35 -46.10 -14.39
CA ALA A 250 -17.89 -45.49 -15.59
C ALA A 250 -18.41 -46.62 -16.51
N PRO A 251 -19.62 -46.50 -17.10
CA PRO A 251 -20.09 -47.44 -18.09
C PRO A 251 -19.11 -47.48 -19.28
N LYS A 252 -18.82 -48.69 -19.78
CA LYS A 252 -17.95 -48.87 -20.95
C LYS A 252 -18.70 -48.44 -22.22
N GLU A 253 -18.06 -47.61 -23.04
CA GLU A 253 -18.67 -47.07 -24.27
C GLU A 253 -19.07 -48.19 -25.27
N ASP A 254 -18.29 -49.28 -25.33
CA ASP A 254 -18.49 -50.41 -26.24
C ASP A 254 -19.60 -51.40 -25.84
N LEU A 255 -20.24 -51.24 -24.67
CA LEU A 255 -21.18 -52.24 -24.13
C LEU A 255 -22.50 -51.64 -23.64
N PRO A 256 -23.66 -52.32 -23.90
CA PRO A 256 -24.93 -51.94 -23.29
C PRO A 256 -24.84 -51.99 -21.77
N VAL A 257 -25.10 -50.84 -21.13
CA VAL A 257 -24.97 -50.61 -19.69
C VAL A 257 -25.89 -51.55 -18.89
N LYS A 258 -25.32 -52.33 -17.97
CA LYS A 258 -26.08 -53.33 -17.20
C LYS A 258 -26.30 -52.93 -15.73
N ARG A 259 -27.45 -53.32 -15.19
CA ARG A 259 -27.81 -53.07 -13.77
C ARG A 259 -26.82 -53.74 -12.82
N GLU A 260 -26.31 -54.91 -13.20
CA GLU A 260 -25.38 -55.74 -12.44
C GLU A 260 -23.97 -55.13 -12.36
N GLU A 261 -23.70 -54.08 -13.13
CA GLU A 261 -22.43 -53.34 -13.08
C GLU A 261 -22.48 -52.31 -11.96
N TYR A 262 -23.48 -51.41 -11.96
CA TYR A 262 -23.71 -50.47 -10.86
C TYR A 262 -23.99 -51.15 -9.50
N ALA A 263 -24.60 -52.34 -9.50
CA ALA A 263 -24.88 -53.09 -8.28
C ALA A 263 -23.62 -53.50 -7.49
N LYS A 264 -22.45 -53.62 -8.15
CA LYS A 264 -21.17 -53.95 -7.51
C LYS A 264 -20.66 -52.77 -6.67
N ASP A 265 -20.91 -51.55 -7.14
CA ASP A 265 -20.39 -50.32 -6.56
C ASP A 265 -21.24 -49.78 -5.40
N ILE A 266 -22.32 -50.46 -5.02
CA ILE A 266 -23.28 -49.95 -4.03
C ILE A 266 -22.62 -49.52 -2.70
N LEU A 267 -21.55 -50.21 -2.27
CA LEU A 267 -20.82 -49.88 -1.04
C LEU A 267 -19.92 -48.63 -1.18
N ILE A 268 -19.30 -48.40 -2.35
CA ILE A 268 -18.53 -47.17 -2.60
C ILE A 268 -19.47 -45.97 -2.84
N TRP A 269 -20.66 -46.19 -3.43
CA TRP A 269 -21.73 -45.20 -3.49
C TRP A 269 -22.25 -44.82 -2.09
N MET A 270 -22.43 -45.79 -1.18
CA MET A 270 -22.78 -45.52 0.22
C MET A 270 -21.68 -44.74 0.95
N ALA A 271 -20.40 -45.13 0.81
CA ALA A 271 -19.27 -44.42 1.39
C ALA A 271 -19.18 -42.96 0.89
N LEU A 272 -19.37 -42.73 -0.41
CA LEU A 272 -19.42 -41.40 -1.02
C LEU A 272 -20.62 -40.57 -0.52
N CYS A 273 -21.76 -41.21 -0.29
CA CYS A 273 -22.93 -40.57 0.30
C CYS A 273 -22.65 -40.11 1.74
N TRP A 274 -22.05 -40.96 2.59
CA TRP A 274 -21.67 -40.60 3.96
C TRP A 274 -20.69 -39.43 4.00
N PHE A 275 -19.67 -39.42 3.13
CA PHE A 275 -18.75 -38.28 3.00
C PHE A 275 -19.47 -37.00 2.56
N ARG A 276 -20.31 -37.07 1.52
CA ARG A 276 -21.06 -35.91 1.02
C ARG A 276 -22.05 -35.37 2.06
N GLN A 277 -22.72 -36.23 2.83
CA GLN A 277 -23.60 -35.84 3.91
C GLN A 277 -22.83 -35.19 5.08
N TRP A 278 -21.67 -35.73 5.44
CA TRP A 278 -20.79 -35.12 6.44
C TRP A 278 -20.30 -33.73 6.00
N LEU A 279 -19.84 -33.60 4.76
CA LEU A 279 -19.37 -32.33 4.19
C LEU A 279 -20.50 -31.30 4.12
N ALA A 280 -21.68 -31.70 3.64
CA ALA A 280 -22.86 -30.83 3.61
C ALA A 280 -23.26 -30.36 5.01
N HIS A 281 -23.22 -31.24 6.03
CA HIS A 281 -23.48 -30.84 7.41
C HIS A 281 -22.43 -29.83 7.92
N LYS A 282 -21.13 -29.99 7.61
CA LYS A 282 -20.11 -28.99 7.95
C LYS A 282 -20.34 -27.64 7.27
N ILE A 283 -20.75 -27.63 6.00
CA ILE A 283 -21.07 -26.40 5.26
C ILE A 283 -22.31 -25.71 5.86
N ILE A 284 -23.38 -26.46 6.14
CA ILE A 284 -24.63 -25.96 6.76
C ILE A 284 -24.37 -25.43 8.18
N ALA A 285 -23.50 -26.08 8.96
CA ALA A 285 -23.06 -25.62 10.28
C ALA A 285 -22.06 -24.44 10.24
N ASN A 286 -21.98 -23.74 9.09
CA ASN A 286 -21.07 -22.63 8.79
C ASN A 286 -19.60 -22.91 9.17
N LYS A 287 -19.05 -24.03 8.67
CA LYS A 287 -17.62 -24.39 8.74
C LYS A 287 -16.92 -24.42 7.38
N GLY A 288 -17.59 -24.01 6.31
CA GLY A 288 -16.97 -23.78 4.99
C GLY A 288 -16.46 -22.34 4.82
N TYR A 289 -16.25 -21.89 3.59
CA TYR A 289 -15.66 -20.58 3.24
C TYR A 289 -16.34 -19.33 3.86
N ASN A 290 -17.61 -19.45 4.27
CA ASN A 290 -18.36 -18.38 4.97
C ASN A 290 -18.10 -18.31 6.49
N ALA A 291 -17.32 -19.24 7.04
CA ALA A 291 -16.94 -19.27 8.44
C ALA A 291 -15.95 -18.15 8.81
N ASP A 292 -15.82 -17.87 10.09
CA ASP A 292 -14.99 -16.78 10.62
C ASP A 292 -13.49 -16.95 10.30
N ASP A 293 -13.04 -18.19 10.17
CA ASP A 293 -11.70 -18.66 9.78
C ASP A 293 -11.53 -18.84 8.25
N GLY A 294 -12.58 -18.56 7.47
CA GLY A 294 -12.62 -18.83 6.03
C GLY A 294 -12.67 -20.31 5.66
N GLY A 295 -13.07 -21.19 6.59
CA GLY A 295 -13.07 -22.65 6.42
C GLY A 295 -11.74 -23.33 6.73
N PHE A 296 -10.75 -22.58 7.25
CA PHE A 296 -9.41 -23.09 7.57
C PHE A 296 -9.43 -24.39 8.37
N SER A 297 -10.16 -24.47 9.49
CA SER A 297 -10.22 -25.68 10.34
C SER A 297 -10.90 -26.86 9.66
N LEU A 298 -11.79 -26.64 8.68
CA LEU A 298 -12.36 -27.71 7.86
C LEU A 298 -11.33 -28.24 6.85
N TYR A 299 -10.61 -27.34 6.19
CA TYR A 299 -9.58 -27.72 5.21
C TYR A 299 -8.37 -28.35 5.88
N GLU A 300 -7.96 -27.86 7.05
CA GLU A 300 -6.91 -28.43 7.91
C GLU A 300 -7.24 -29.86 8.31
N ALA A 301 -8.44 -30.12 8.83
CA ALA A 301 -8.88 -31.47 9.18
C ALA A 301 -8.89 -32.43 7.97
N ILE A 302 -9.35 -31.97 6.80
CA ILE A 302 -9.34 -32.76 5.56
C ILE A 302 -7.90 -32.97 5.04
N GLY A 303 -7.03 -31.97 5.19
CA GLY A 303 -5.61 -31.97 4.80
C GLY A 303 -4.72 -32.84 5.69
N ALA A 304 -5.07 -33.01 6.96
CA ALA A 304 -4.42 -33.94 7.88
C ALA A 304 -4.71 -35.42 7.54
N GLY A 305 -5.91 -35.71 7.03
CA GLY A 305 -6.33 -37.08 6.72
C GLY A 305 -6.61 -37.90 7.98
N GLY A 306 -6.66 -39.24 7.83
CA GLY A 306 -6.85 -40.15 8.96
C GLY A 306 -8.09 -39.83 9.81
N ASP A 307 -8.01 -40.00 11.12
CA ASP A 307 -9.12 -39.75 12.05
C ASP A 307 -9.35 -38.26 12.40
N ALA A 308 -8.62 -37.32 11.79
CA ALA A 308 -8.85 -35.88 11.98
C ALA A 308 -10.26 -35.44 11.51
N TYR A 309 -10.90 -36.22 10.64
CA TYR A 309 -12.30 -36.06 10.25
C TYR A 309 -12.93 -37.39 9.89
N MET A 310 -14.27 -37.50 10.04
CA MET A 310 -15.02 -38.77 9.89
C MET A 310 -14.32 -39.91 10.64
N ASP A 311 -14.24 -39.73 11.96
CA ASP A 311 -13.69 -40.70 12.90
C ASP A 311 -14.65 -41.88 13.11
N LYS A 312 -14.22 -42.85 13.92
CA LYS A 312 -15.02 -44.02 14.25
C LYS A 312 -16.33 -43.69 14.96
N ALA A 313 -16.43 -42.59 15.74
CA ALA A 313 -17.70 -42.18 16.35
C ALA A 313 -18.71 -41.70 15.29
N VAL A 314 -18.29 -40.85 14.35
CA VAL A 314 -19.14 -40.41 13.22
C VAL A 314 -19.59 -41.59 12.36
N LEU A 315 -18.69 -42.53 12.04
CA LEU A 315 -19.04 -43.73 11.27
C LEU A 315 -20.01 -44.66 12.04
N SER A 316 -19.86 -44.76 13.35
CA SER A 316 -20.80 -45.50 14.22
C SER A 316 -22.20 -44.85 14.25
N GLN A 317 -22.29 -43.52 14.19
CA GLN A 317 -23.58 -42.81 14.11
C GLN A 317 -24.31 -43.11 12.79
N PHE A 318 -23.59 -43.12 11.65
CA PHE A 318 -24.16 -43.53 10.37
C PHE A 318 -24.66 -44.98 10.40
N HIS A 319 -23.88 -45.90 10.96
CA HIS A 319 -24.29 -47.31 11.10
C HIS A 319 -25.50 -47.49 12.04
N ALA A 320 -25.63 -46.69 13.10
CA ALA A 320 -26.78 -46.73 14.00
C ALA A 320 -28.09 -46.28 13.32
N MET A 321 -28.03 -45.31 12.40
CA MET A 321 -29.16 -44.92 11.55
C MET A 321 -29.46 -45.94 10.45
N PHE A 322 -28.41 -46.58 9.91
CA PHE A 322 -28.51 -47.54 8.79
C PHE A 322 -27.80 -48.86 9.13
N PRO A 323 -28.49 -49.80 9.82
CA PRO A 323 -27.91 -51.09 10.18
C PRO A 323 -27.53 -51.93 8.95
N ILE A 324 -26.27 -52.33 8.89
CA ILE A 324 -25.68 -53.18 7.84
C ILE A 324 -24.86 -54.31 8.46
N THR A 325 -24.52 -55.34 7.68
CA THR A 325 -23.68 -56.44 8.19
C THR A 325 -22.27 -55.95 8.50
N LYS A 326 -21.62 -56.52 9.53
CA LYS A 326 -20.22 -56.18 9.90
C LYS A 326 -19.24 -56.29 8.73
N LYS A 327 -19.46 -57.25 7.82
CA LYS A 327 -18.65 -57.42 6.60
C LYS A 327 -18.85 -56.26 5.61
N ALA A 328 -20.08 -55.79 5.43
CA ALA A 328 -20.36 -54.62 4.58
C ALA A 328 -19.82 -53.33 5.21
N LEU A 329 -19.94 -53.16 6.54
CA LEU A 329 -19.39 -52.02 7.28
C LEU A 329 -17.89 -51.89 7.07
N ASN A 330 -17.11 -52.97 7.26
CA ASN A 330 -15.66 -52.96 7.06
C ASN A 330 -15.26 -52.58 5.62
N VAL A 331 -16.09 -52.91 4.61
CA VAL A 331 -15.83 -52.52 3.22
C VAL A 331 -16.17 -51.03 3.00
N ILE A 332 -17.24 -50.51 3.61
CA ILE A 332 -17.56 -49.07 3.60
C ILE A 332 -16.49 -48.26 4.33
N GLU A 333 -16.01 -48.71 5.50
CA GLU A 333 -14.91 -48.06 6.24
C GLU A 333 -13.65 -47.96 5.37
N ASN A 334 -13.26 -49.03 4.67
CA ASN A 334 -12.15 -49.01 3.72
C ASN A 334 -12.38 -48.01 2.57
N HIS A 335 -13.55 -47.99 1.94
CA HIS A 335 -13.85 -47.03 0.87
C HIS A 335 -13.95 -45.58 1.39
N VAL A 336 -14.36 -45.36 2.64
CA VAL A 336 -14.30 -44.05 3.28
C VAL A 336 -12.84 -43.62 3.45
N CYS A 337 -11.90 -44.50 3.82
CA CYS A 337 -10.48 -44.18 3.83
C CYS A 337 -9.94 -43.81 2.44
N GLU A 338 -10.27 -44.58 1.39
CA GLU A 338 -9.90 -44.26 -0.01
C GLU A 338 -10.44 -42.89 -0.46
N ILE A 339 -11.67 -42.54 -0.05
CA ILE A 339 -12.25 -41.21 -0.27
C ILE A 339 -11.47 -40.15 0.52
N LYS A 340 -11.13 -40.41 1.78
CA LYS A 340 -10.44 -39.45 2.66
C LYS A 340 -9.05 -39.09 2.12
N GLU A 341 -8.29 -40.07 1.63
CA GLU A 341 -7.00 -39.86 0.93
C GLU A 341 -7.17 -39.03 -0.36
N LEU A 342 -8.19 -39.36 -1.17
CA LEU A 342 -8.47 -38.66 -2.41
C LEU A 342 -8.79 -37.17 -2.16
N MET A 343 -9.61 -36.89 -1.14
CA MET A 343 -10.02 -35.54 -0.75
C MET A 343 -8.88 -34.74 -0.11
N GLN A 344 -8.07 -35.39 0.73
CA GLN A 344 -6.79 -34.84 1.23
C GLN A 344 -5.90 -34.39 0.07
N SER A 345 -5.78 -35.20 -0.99
CA SER A 345 -5.00 -34.85 -2.19
C SER A 345 -5.51 -33.57 -2.87
N TRP A 346 -6.82 -33.29 -2.86
CA TRP A 346 -7.39 -32.07 -3.43
C TRP A 346 -7.15 -30.84 -2.55
N VAL A 347 -7.18 -30.98 -1.22
CA VAL A 347 -6.78 -29.89 -0.31
C VAL A 347 -5.31 -29.52 -0.53
N VAL A 348 -4.40 -30.50 -0.57
CA VAL A 348 -2.96 -30.26 -0.83
C VAL A 348 -2.73 -29.60 -2.19
N LYS A 349 -3.43 -30.06 -3.25
CA LYS A 349 -3.37 -29.47 -4.60
C LYS A 349 -3.91 -28.03 -4.66
N SER A 350 -4.88 -27.66 -3.81
CA SER A 350 -5.46 -26.30 -3.79
C SER A 350 -4.48 -25.22 -3.32
N GLY A 351 -3.44 -25.62 -2.56
CA GLY A 351 -2.49 -24.72 -1.94
C GLY A 351 -3.07 -23.79 -0.86
N LEU A 352 -4.33 -23.98 -0.43
CA LEU A 352 -4.98 -23.08 0.54
C LEU A 352 -4.36 -23.15 1.95
N LEU A 353 -3.76 -24.28 2.32
CA LEU A 353 -3.03 -24.45 3.59
C LEU A 353 -1.54 -24.07 3.48
N LYS A 354 -1.06 -23.59 2.32
CA LYS A 354 0.32 -23.08 2.20
C LYS A 354 0.42 -21.69 2.81
N SER A 355 1.55 -21.38 3.43
CA SER A 355 1.83 -20.04 3.93
C SER A 355 2.67 -19.24 2.96
N ASN A 356 2.30 -17.96 2.78
CA ASN A 356 3.12 -16.96 2.11
C ASN A 356 3.58 -15.82 3.07
N CYS A 357 3.23 -15.89 4.36
CA CYS A 357 3.68 -14.92 5.36
C CYS A 357 5.11 -15.23 5.83
N GLN A 358 5.77 -14.26 6.44
CA GLN A 358 7.10 -14.37 7.05
C GLN A 358 7.04 -14.85 8.51
N LEU A 359 5.88 -14.75 9.17
CA LEU A 359 5.59 -15.41 10.43
C LEU A 359 5.84 -16.93 10.33
N ASN A 360 6.62 -17.48 11.26
CA ASN A 360 6.79 -18.92 11.42
C ASN A 360 5.53 -19.54 12.06
N ILE A 361 4.64 -20.08 11.23
CA ILE A 361 3.38 -20.70 11.66
C ILE A 361 3.62 -21.98 12.50
N GLU A 362 4.71 -22.72 12.28
CA GLU A 362 5.01 -23.93 13.08
C GLU A 362 5.28 -23.57 14.56
N GLN A 363 5.88 -22.41 14.80
CA GLN A 363 6.14 -21.89 16.15
C GLN A 363 4.98 -21.01 16.68
N PHE A 364 4.28 -20.32 15.79
CA PHE A 364 3.23 -19.34 16.10
C PHE A 364 1.98 -19.59 15.23
N PRO A 365 1.18 -20.62 15.55
CA PRO A 365 0.07 -21.05 14.72
C PRO A 365 -1.00 -19.96 14.50
N VAL A 366 -1.60 -19.99 13.31
CA VAL A 366 -2.72 -19.12 12.90
C VAL A 366 -3.93 -19.97 12.56
N SER A 367 -5.12 -19.50 12.91
CA SER A 367 -6.39 -20.18 12.67
C SER A 367 -7.11 -19.64 11.43
N TYR A 368 -6.36 -19.34 10.35
CA TYR A 368 -6.88 -18.74 9.12
C TYR A 368 -5.89 -18.88 7.95
N ILE A 369 -6.41 -18.75 6.73
CA ILE A 369 -5.67 -18.95 5.48
C ILE A 369 -4.63 -17.84 5.26
N THR A 370 -3.36 -18.22 5.01
CA THR A 370 -2.25 -17.28 4.72
C THR A 370 -1.64 -17.45 3.32
N CYS A 371 -2.29 -18.21 2.42
CA CYS A 371 -1.82 -18.50 1.06
C CYS A 371 -1.99 -17.33 0.05
N THR A 372 -2.03 -16.09 0.55
CA THR A 372 -2.23 -14.89 -0.27
C THR A 372 -0.96 -14.56 -1.04
N GLU A 373 -1.03 -14.58 -2.36
CA GLU A 373 0.06 -14.17 -3.26
C GLU A 373 -0.13 -12.69 -3.58
N PHE A 374 0.56 -11.81 -2.85
CA PHE A 374 0.46 -10.36 -3.04
C PHE A 374 1.29 -9.92 -4.26
N GLU A 375 0.62 -9.40 -5.29
CA GLU A 375 1.22 -8.87 -6.51
C GLU A 375 2.01 -7.59 -6.22
N ARG A 376 3.24 -7.46 -6.74
CA ARG A 376 4.03 -6.22 -6.58
C ARG A 376 3.32 -4.99 -7.17
N ALA A 377 2.48 -5.17 -8.18
CA ALA A 377 1.68 -4.10 -8.80
C ALA A 377 0.61 -3.51 -7.85
N ASP A 378 0.27 -4.18 -6.74
CA ASP A 378 -0.70 -3.67 -5.75
C ASP A 378 -0.08 -2.74 -4.69
N PHE A 379 1.23 -2.44 -4.72
CA PHE A 379 1.81 -1.44 -3.82
C PHE A 379 1.43 -0.03 -4.30
N PRO A 380 0.60 0.74 -3.54
CA PRO A 380 0.01 1.97 -4.09
C PRO A 380 1.03 3.04 -4.47
N TRP A 381 2.16 3.10 -3.76
CA TRP A 381 3.24 4.05 -4.02
C TRP A 381 4.11 3.72 -5.24
N LEU A 382 3.91 2.58 -5.91
CA LEU A 382 4.56 2.29 -7.19
C LEU A 382 3.79 2.88 -8.39
N GLU A 383 2.53 3.31 -8.21
CA GLU A 383 1.83 4.13 -9.19
C GLU A 383 2.46 5.54 -9.27
N ASP A 384 2.83 6.13 -8.12
CA ASP A 384 3.57 7.40 -8.02
C ASP A 384 4.94 7.38 -8.71
N GLU A 385 5.59 6.21 -8.76
CA GLU A 385 6.95 6.05 -9.31
C GLU A 385 6.99 5.85 -10.82
N GLN A 386 5.83 5.81 -11.50
CA GLN A 386 5.81 5.83 -12.96
C GLN A 386 6.33 7.20 -13.47
N PRO A 387 7.39 7.24 -14.29
CA PRO A 387 7.92 8.51 -14.77
C PRO A 387 6.87 9.20 -15.65
N ALA A 388 6.51 10.43 -15.28
CA ALA A 388 5.56 11.24 -16.03
C ALA A 388 5.90 11.22 -17.53
N PRO A 389 4.91 11.02 -18.43
CA PRO A 389 5.16 10.79 -19.85
C PRO A 389 6.03 11.91 -20.41
N PRO A 390 7.12 11.59 -21.14
CA PRO A 390 8.21 12.52 -21.36
C PRO A 390 7.71 13.78 -22.05
N VAL A 391 7.71 14.89 -21.29
CA VAL A 391 7.29 16.20 -21.77
C VAL A 391 8.08 16.49 -23.03
N ARG A 392 7.39 16.46 -24.18
CA ARG A 392 7.99 16.71 -25.49
C ARG A 392 8.50 18.15 -25.52
N LYS A 393 9.75 18.34 -25.11
CA LYS A 393 10.48 19.60 -25.27
C LYS A 393 10.43 19.94 -26.75
N GLY A 394 9.58 20.91 -27.10
CA GLY A 394 9.41 21.35 -28.48
C GLY A 394 10.78 21.66 -29.06
N LYS A 395 11.13 20.96 -30.15
CA LYS A 395 12.46 21.04 -30.76
C LYS A 395 12.67 22.51 -31.17
N ARG A 396 13.48 23.25 -30.40
CA ARG A 396 13.84 24.64 -30.73
C ARG A 396 14.44 24.60 -32.14
N PRO A 397 13.88 25.34 -33.12
CA PRO A 397 14.42 25.34 -34.47
C PRO A 397 15.90 25.70 -34.45
N GLY A 398 16.73 24.92 -35.14
CA GLY A 398 18.13 25.25 -35.34
C GLY A 398 18.27 26.49 -36.20
N GLY A 399 19.45 27.13 -36.19
CA GLY A 399 19.73 28.28 -37.06
C GLY A 399 19.45 27.97 -38.55
N ASN A 400 19.72 26.74 -38.98
CA ASN A 400 19.41 26.26 -40.32
C ASN A 400 17.90 26.20 -40.61
N ASP A 401 17.08 25.72 -39.68
CA ASP A 401 15.62 25.65 -39.84
C ASP A 401 15.00 27.04 -39.99
N ILE A 402 15.57 28.03 -39.29
CA ILE A 402 15.17 29.45 -39.39
C ILE A 402 15.65 30.06 -40.71
N ALA A 403 16.90 29.80 -41.11
CA ALA A 403 17.43 30.25 -42.39
C ALA A 403 16.63 29.70 -43.58
N GLN A 404 16.21 28.43 -43.53
CA GLN A 404 15.41 27.79 -44.57
C GLN A 404 14.02 28.45 -44.70
N ARG A 405 13.34 28.70 -43.57
CA ARG A 405 12.07 29.45 -43.56
C ARG A 405 12.20 30.88 -44.08
N ASN A 406 13.28 31.58 -43.73
CA ASN A 406 13.54 32.93 -44.23
C ASN A 406 13.80 32.93 -45.76
N LEU A 407 14.48 31.90 -46.28
CA LEU A 407 14.71 31.72 -47.71
C LEU A 407 13.40 31.40 -48.47
N GLU A 408 12.53 30.57 -47.90
CA GLU A 408 11.20 30.29 -48.45
C GLU A 408 10.28 31.52 -48.43
N ALA A 409 10.31 32.32 -47.36
CA ALA A 409 9.59 33.58 -47.26
C ALA A 409 10.08 34.60 -48.30
N ALA A 410 11.41 34.73 -48.47
CA ALA A 410 12.00 35.59 -49.50
C ALA A 410 11.56 35.17 -50.92
N LYS A 411 11.59 33.87 -51.24
CA LYS A 411 11.08 33.35 -52.53
C LYS A 411 9.61 33.67 -52.76
N ARG A 412 8.75 33.55 -51.74
CA ARG A 412 7.33 33.92 -51.85
C ARG A 412 7.13 35.42 -52.07
N HIS A 413 7.96 36.28 -51.48
CA HIS A 413 7.93 37.72 -51.77
C HIS A 413 8.41 38.05 -53.19
N GLN A 414 9.46 37.38 -53.70
CA GLN A 414 9.88 37.55 -55.09
C GLN A 414 8.77 37.12 -56.07
N GLN A 415 8.14 35.97 -55.85
CA GLN A 415 7.02 35.50 -56.68
C GLN A 415 5.82 36.45 -56.64
N HIS A 416 5.49 37.03 -55.47
CA HIS A 416 4.45 38.06 -55.40
C HIS A 416 4.84 39.38 -56.09
N GLN A 417 6.13 39.75 -56.13
CA GLN A 417 6.59 40.94 -56.85
C GLN A 417 6.64 40.73 -58.37
N GLU A 418 6.92 39.51 -58.85
CA GLU A 418 6.89 39.18 -60.28
C GLU A 418 5.46 39.14 -60.84
N VAL A 419 4.47 38.69 -60.05
CA VAL A 419 3.05 38.67 -60.46
C VAL A 419 2.42 40.09 -60.43
N ASN A 420 2.79 40.93 -59.46
CA ASN A 420 2.15 42.25 -59.26
C ASN A 420 2.71 43.36 -60.18
N PHE A 421 3.23 43.01 -61.36
CA PHE A 421 3.78 43.92 -62.37
C PHE A 421 3.25 43.65 -63.78
N GLY A 422 2.24 42.77 -63.93
CA GLY A 422 1.78 42.26 -65.24
C GLY A 422 0.33 42.55 -65.65
N GLU A 423 -0.52 43.09 -64.77
CA GLU A 423 -1.98 43.21 -65.02
C GLU A 423 -2.53 44.61 -64.66
N GLU A 424 -2.26 45.61 -65.52
CA GLU A 424 -3.08 46.82 -65.68
C GLU A 424 -3.45 46.97 -67.16
N ASP A 425 -4.68 46.62 -67.54
CA ASP A 425 -5.57 47.41 -68.45
C ASP A 425 -6.82 46.63 -68.92
N GLY A 426 -7.95 46.80 -68.20
CA GLY A 426 -9.33 46.68 -68.72
C GLY A 426 -9.89 45.30 -69.15
N VAL A 427 -11.18 45.19 -69.51
CA VAL A 427 -12.30 46.14 -69.37
C VAL A 427 -13.66 45.41 -69.56
N ILE A 428 -14.62 45.65 -68.67
CA ILE A 428 -16.11 45.66 -68.81
C ILE A 428 -16.86 44.44 -69.41
N ASP A 429 -17.88 43.85 -68.76
CA ASP A 429 -18.19 43.74 -67.30
C ASP A 429 -18.74 42.33 -66.93
N GLU A 430 -20.03 41.94 -66.79
CA GLU A 430 -21.37 42.56 -66.95
C GLU A 430 -22.38 41.86 -65.95
N GLU A 431 -23.67 42.23 -65.94
CA GLU A 431 -24.74 41.94 -64.93
C GLU A 431 -25.36 40.50 -64.95
N ASP A 432 -26.04 39.94 -63.91
CA ASP A 432 -27.25 40.42 -63.18
C ASP A 432 -27.27 40.09 -61.64
N GLU A 433 -28.24 40.68 -60.92
CA GLU A 433 -28.33 40.76 -59.43
C GLU A 433 -29.13 39.64 -58.69
N GLU A 434 -28.88 39.48 -57.37
CA GLU A 434 -29.89 39.68 -56.30
C GLU A 434 -29.26 39.59 -54.87
N GLU A 435 -29.84 40.28 -53.87
CA GLU A 435 -29.26 40.47 -52.51
C GLU A 435 -29.79 39.52 -51.41
N GLU A 436 -28.98 39.26 -50.36
CA GLU A 436 -29.34 39.54 -48.94
C GLU A 436 -28.18 39.19 -47.95
N PRO A 437 -28.11 39.76 -46.72
CA PRO A 437 -26.81 40.06 -46.10
C PRO A 437 -26.42 39.35 -44.78
N MET A 438 -25.20 39.68 -44.34
CA MET A 438 -24.44 39.19 -43.16
C MET A 438 -25.19 39.04 -41.81
N ARG A 439 -24.69 38.12 -40.96
CA ARG A 439 -24.79 38.22 -39.50
C ARG A 439 -23.48 37.93 -38.75
N ALA A 440 -23.15 38.81 -37.80
CA ALA A 440 -21.94 38.78 -36.97
C ALA A 440 -22.15 38.02 -35.62
N PRO A 441 -21.06 37.59 -34.93
CA PRO A 441 -21.14 36.62 -33.83
C PRO A 441 -21.44 37.23 -32.44
N LYS A 442 -21.96 36.40 -31.51
CA LYS A 442 -22.16 36.75 -30.09
C LYS A 442 -21.13 36.06 -29.19
N ARG A 443 -20.59 36.81 -28.22
CA ARG A 443 -19.80 36.29 -27.08
C ARG A 443 -20.74 35.81 -25.96
N GLY A 444 -20.45 34.65 -25.36
CA GLY A 444 -21.07 34.20 -24.11
C GLY A 444 -20.32 34.68 -22.86
N ARG A 445 -21.01 34.88 -21.73
CA ARG A 445 -20.41 35.32 -20.46
C ARG A 445 -21.17 34.73 -19.25
N ILE A 446 -20.42 34.07 -18.37
CA ILE A 446 -20.60 33.88 -16.91
C ILE A 446 -22.02 33.97 -16.32
N GLN A 447 -22.48 32.87 -15.72
CA GLN A 447 -23.26 32.84 -14.47
C GLN A 447 -22.61 31.76 -13.57
N GLN A 448 -22.22 32.15 -12.35
CA GLN A 448 -22.89 31.86 -11.06
C GLN A 448 -22.74 30.40 -10.63
#